data_AF-A0A1G2VNC5-F1
#
_entry.id   AF-A0A1G2VNC5-F1
#
_cell.length_a   1.000
_cell.length_b   1.000
_cell.length_c   1.000
_cell.angle_alpha   90.00
_cell.angle_beta   90.00
_cell.angle_gamma   90.00
#
_symmetry.space_group_name_H-M   'P 1'
#
loop_
_entity.id
_entity.type
_entity.pdbx_description
1 polymer ?
#
loop_
_entity_poly.entity_id
_entity_poly.type
_entity_poly.pdbx_seq_one_letter_code
_entity_poly.pdbx_strand_id
1 'polypeptide(L)' 'MLFIAGYSDKNKKLILIEKDSIKLDLLKLFLKIFWEIKAINDKKYIAISKHLNEAGKMLGGWIRYFEKNQARKITGLE' A
#
# COMPACT_ATOMS: atom_id res chain seq x y z
N MET A 1 -22.22 13.73 -11.25
CA MET A 1 -20.78 13.40 -11.13
C MET A 1 -20.56 11.90 -10.85
N LEU A 2 -21.30 11.01 -11.52
CA LEU A 2 -21.23 9.53 -11.35
C LEU A 2 -20.72 8.81 -12.62
N PHE A 3 -20.58 9.55 -13.73
CA PHE A 3 -20.30 9.00 -15.06
C PHE A 3 -18.82 8.70 -15.34
N ILE A 4 -17.89 9.29 -14.57
CA ILE A 4 -16.44 9.11 -14.80
C ILE A 4 -15.92 7.81 -14.13
N ALA A 5 -16.69 7.23 -13.21
CA ALA A 5 -16.33 6.01 -12.48
C ALA A 5 -16.36 4.75 -13.34
N GLY A 6 -17.11 4.75 -14.45
CA GLY A 6 -17.21 3.61 -15.36
C GLY A 6 -16.04 3.48 -16.37
N TYR A 7 -15.24 4.54 -16.57
CA TYR A 7 -14.33 4.63 -17.71
C TYR A 7 -12.86 4.91 -17.37
N SER A 8 -12.46 4.87 -16.10
CA SER A 8 -11.06 5.06 -15.72
C SER A 8 -10.35 3.73 -15.47
N ASP A 9 -9.97 3.15 -16.61
CA ASP A 9 -8.82 2.31 -16.91
C ASP A 9 -8.07 1.66 -15.73
N LYS A 10 -7.93 0.33 -15.80
CA LYS A 10 -7.29 -0.53 -14.79
C LYS A 10 -5.87 -0.07 -14.39
N ASN A 11 -5.20 0.76 -15.20
CA ASN A 11 -3.93 1.42 -14.86
C ASN A 11 -4.04 2.41 -13.68
N LYS A 12 -5.19 3.07 -13.46
CA LYS A 12 -5.37 3.97 -12.30
C LYS A 12 -5.45 3.24 -10.96
N LYS A 13 -5.86 1.97 -10.93
CA LYS A 13 -5.88 1.17 -9.69
C LYS A 13 -4.46 0.89 -9.18
N LEU A 14 -3.50 0.64 -10.08
CA LEU A 14 -2.10 0.46 -9.71
C LEU A 14 -1.49 1.76 -9.17
N ILE A 15 -1.72 2.88 -9.86
CA ILE A 15 -1.27 4.21 -9.40
C ILE A 15 -1.86 4.55 -8.02
N LEU A 16 -3.10 4.13 -7.74
CA LEU A 16 -3.73 4.35 -6.44
C LEU A 16 -3.05 3.52 -5.33
N ILE A 17 -2.75 2.25 -5.59
CA ILE A 17 -2.07 1.34 -4.65
C ILE A 17 -0.62 1.77 -4.41
N GLU A 18 0.05 2.28 -5.45
CA GLU A 18 1.41 2.82 -5.35
C GLU A 18 1.41 4.11 -4.50
N LYS A 19 0.45 5.01 -4.72
CA LYS A 19 0.25 6.19 -3.85
C LYS A 19 -0.05 5.81 -2.40
N ASP A 20 -0.84 4.78 -2.16
CA ASP A 20 -1.14 4.32 -0.81
C ASP A 20 0.06 3.61 -0.16
N SER A 21 0.94 3.00 -0.96
CA SER A 21 2.23 2.46 -0.48
C SER A 21 3.15 3.57 0.01
N ILE A 22 3.25 4.69 -0.70
CA ILE A 22 4.05 5.85 -0.28
C ILE A 22 3.54 6.40 1.07
N LYS A 23 2.22 6.51 1.25
CA LYS A 23 1.63 6.94 2.54
C LYS A 23 1.98 5.98 3.68
N LEU A 24 1.98 4.68 3.41
CA LEU A 24 2.35 3.66 4.38
C LEU A 24 3.84 3.75 4.77
N ASP A 25 4.71 4.06 3.82
CA ASP A 25 6.13 4.30 4.08
C ASP A 25 6.35 5.56 4.92
N LEU A 26 5.66 6.66 4.60
CA LEU A 26 5.65 7.86 5.44
C LEU A 26 5.19 7.55 6.87
N LEU A 27 4.15 6.72 7.03
CA LEU A 27 3.65 6.37 8.36
C LEU A 27 4.67 5.54 9.15
N LYS A 28 5.47 4.69 8.48
CA LYS A 28 6.59 3.97 9.10
C LYS A 28 7.70 4.94 9.52
N LEU A 29 8.02 5.92 8.67
CA LEU A 29 9.00 6.96 8.96
C LEU A 29 8.56 7.78 10.18
N PHE A 30 7.33 8.27 10.20
CA PHE A 30 6.78 9.00 11.35
C PHE A 30 6.82 8.17 12.62
N LEU A 31 6.42 6.90 12.55
CA LEU A 31 6.48 6.01 13.71
C LEU A 31 7.91 5.84 14.25
N LYS A 32 8.90 5.75 13.35
CA LYS A 32 10.31 5.67 13.70
C LYS A 32 10.82 6.97 14.35
N ILE A 33 10.43 8.13 13.80
CA ILE A 33 10.75 9.46 14.35
C ILE A 33 10.14 9.60 15.75
N PHE A 34 8.87 9.23 15.93
CA PHE A 34 8.19 9.29 17.22
C PHE A 34 8.85 8.41 18.30
N TRP A 35 9.41 7.27 17.90
CA TRP A 35 10.18 6.42 18.80
C TRP A 35 11.56 7.03 19.11
N GLU A 36 12.23 7.60 18.11
CA GLU A 36 13.55 8.24 18.27
C GLU A 36 13.50 9.44 19.22
N ILE A 37 12.45 10.26 19.15
CA ILE A 37 12.20 11.37 20.08
C ILE A 37 11.62 10.92 21.43
N LYS A 38 11.49 9.60 21.67
CA LYS A 38 10.85 9.00 22.86
C LYS A 38 9.43 9.49 23.14
N ALA A 39 8.71 9.97 22.12
CA ALA A 39 7.30 10.38 22.27
C ALA A 39 6.38 9.17 22.49
N ILE A 40 6.83 7.97 22.12
CA ILE A 40 6.08 6.72 22.24
C ILE A 40 6.97 5.65 22.89
N ASN A 41 6.45 4.99 23.94
CA ASN A 41 7.12 3.84 24.58
C ASN A 41 7.21 2.63 23.63
N ASP A 42 8.25 1.80 23.83
CA ASP A 42 8.51 0.59 23.03
C ASP A 42 7.30 -0.33 22.87
N LYS A 43 6.50 -0.53 23.94
CA LYS A 43 5.28 -1.35 23.85
C LYS A 43 4.27 -0.81 22.84
N LYS A 44 4.09 0.51 22.78
CA LYS A 44 3.19 1.16 21.81
C LYS A 44 3.80 1.15 20.42
N TYR A 45 5.11 1.39 20.30
CA TYR A 45 5.82 1.29 19.03
C TYR A 45 5.68 -0.10 18.39
N ILE A 46 5.91 -1.17 19.17
CA ILE A 46 5.78 -2.57 18.71
C ILE A 46 4.34 -2.86 18.25
N ALA A 47 3.33 -2.41 18.99
CA ALA A 47 1.93 -2.63 18.63
C ALA A 47 1.55 -1.96 17.30
N ILE A 48 1.96 -0.70 17.10
CA ILE A 48 1.67 0.05 15.86
C ILE A 48 2.51 -0.50 14.70
N SER A 49 3.79 -0.78 14.92
CA SER A 49 4.70 -1.35 13.93
C SER A 49 4.20 -2.68 13.39
N LYS A 50 3.61 -3.53 14.26
CA LYS A 50 3.02 -4.80 13.85
C LYS A 50 1.87 -4.62 12.85
N HIS A 51 0.92 -3.74 13.14
CA HIS A 51 -0.18 -3.41 12.23
C HIS A 51 0.33 -2.81 10.92
N LEU A 52 1.34 -1.96 11.00
CA LEU A 52 1.95 -1.31 9.86
C LEU A 52 2.70 -2.29 8.94
N ASN A 53 3.30 -3.33 9.54
CA ASN A 53 3.94 -4.42 8.82
C ASN A 53 2.92 -5.32 8.13
N GLU A 54 1.79 -5.64 8.77
CA GLU A 54 0.68 -6.37 8.14
C GLU A 54 0.09 -5.59 6.96
N ALA A 55 -0.15 -4.28 7.14
CA ALA A 55 -0.64 -3.42 6.06
C ALA A 55 0.36 -3.36 4.88
N GLY A 56 1.67 -3.30 5.17
CA GLY A 56 2.72 -3.39 4.14
C GLY A 56 2.75 -4.74 3.41
N LYS A 57 2.56 -5.86 4.12
CA LYS A 57 2.45 -7.19 3.51
C LYS A 57 1.23 -7.32 2.61
N MET A 58 0.08 -6.79 3.04
CA MET A 58 -1.15 -6.78 2.24
C MET A 58 -0.96 -5.94 0.97
N LEU A 59 -0.38 -4.74 1.08
CA LEU A 59 -0.08 -3.91 -0.08
C LEU A 59 0.91 -4.59 -1.03
N GLY A 60 2.00 -5.15 -0.53
CA GLY A 60 2.97 -5.88 -1.37
C GLY A 60 2.35 -7.10 -2.07
N GLY A 61 1.45 -7.81 -1.39
CA GLY A 61 0.67 -8.90 -1.98
C GLY A 61 -0.28 -8.41 -3.08
N TRP A 62 -0.92 -7.28 -2.88
CA TRP A 62 -1.80 -6.66 -3.87
C TRP A 62 -1.01 -6.15 -5.07
N ILE A 63 0.12 -5.48 -4.88
CA ILE A 63 1.01 -5.04 -5.97
C ILE A 63 1.39 -6.23 -6.84
N ARG A 64 1.90 -7.32 -6.24
CA ARG A 64 2.25 -8.55 -6.98
C ARG A 64 1.05 -9.17 -7.70
N TYR A 65 -0.14 -9.14 -7.09
CA TYR A 65 -1.37 -9.64 -7.70
C TYR A 65 -1.76 -8.81 -8.92
N PHE A 66 -1.65 -7.49 -8.85
CA PHE A 66 -1.97 -6.58 -9.96
C PHE A 66 -0.90 -6.64 -11.06
N GLU A 67 0.40 -6.71 -10.73
CA GLU A 67 1.48 -6.94 -11.70
C GLU A 67 1.29 -8.26 -12.44
N LYS A 68 0.97 -9.35 -11.73
CA LYS A 68 0.74 -10.68 -12.34
C LYS A 68 -0.53 -10.70 -13.20
N ASN A 69 -1.59 -10.01 -12.80
CA ASN A 69 -2.79 -9.88 -13.61
C ASN A 69 -2.60 -8.98 -14.84
N GLN A 70 -1.73 -7.97 -14.75
CA GLN A 70 -1.32 -7.19 -15.91
C GLN A 70 -0.50 -8.06 -16.88
N ALA A 71 0.42 -8.89 -16.36
CA ALA A 71 1.21 -9.83 -17.14
C ALA A 71 0.37 -10.95 -17.81
N ARG A 72 -0.69 -11.45 -17.16
CA ARG A 72 -1.60 -12.44 -17.76
C ARG A 72 -2.45 -11.90 -18.90
N LYS A 73 -2.65 -10.58 -18.98
CA LYS A 73 -3.50 -9.96 -20.00
C LYS A 73 -2.73 -9.62 -21.29
N ILE A 74 -1.40 -9.46 -21.20
CA ILE A 74 -0.52 -9.30 -22.38
C ILE A 74 -0.20 -10.66 -23.04
N THR A 75 -0.29 -11.77 -22.31
CA THR A 75 -0.27 -13.13 -22.87
C THR A 75 -1.70 -13.60 -23.09
N GLY A 76 -2.33 -13.24 -24.22
CA GLY A 76 -3.72 -13.55 -24.53
C GLY A 76 -4.08 -15.03 -24.33
N LEU A 77 -4.70 -15.33 -23.19
CA LEU A 77 -5.50 -16.52 -22.94
C LEU A 77 -6.91 -16.04 -22.61
N GLU A 78 -7.61 -15.57 -23.63
CA GLU A 78 -9.06 -15.66 -23.78
C GLU A 78 -9.33 -16.39 -25.10
#